data_AF-A0A1Q5I0Q3-F1
#
_entry.id   AF-A0A1Q5I0Q3-F1
#
_cell.length_a   1.000
_cell.length_b   1.000
_cell.length_c   1.000
_cell.angle_alpha   90.00
_cell.angle_beta   90.00
_cell.angle_gamma   90.00
#
_symmetry.space_group_name_H-M   'P 1'
#
loop_
_entity.id
_entity.type
_entity.pdbx_description
1 polymer ?
#
loop_
_entity_poly.entity_id
_entity_poly.type
_entity_poly.pdbx_seq_one_letter_code
_entity_poly.pdbx_strand_id
1 'polypeptide(L)'
;MARTPAALLVLPALAAVLVLAGCGGRPTTHHKPGTSHQEATGSSGTLLPARDEGGHRLRELPAAAAPTVRAEARPDSEGGWNVHLTVERFRFTPESTGGAALPGRGHARLLVDGKETTRLYGPWAYVPAGARALTVRLHADDHTVWAVAGTPVQTVLRLDGTPNPSAPAPSAPAPATPATPASPTPARPTDARPPDPGRTVTLTVTGTTVSPPPSRIELKKGERLTLRVTSDRADTLHVHGYDRELPLAPGTPATLTLTVDRTGLFEVETHESGLLLTQLVVR
;
A
#
# COMPACT_ATOMS: atom_id res chain seq x y z
N MET A 1 7.27 48.77 -78.15
CA MET A 1 7.10 49.02 -76.70
C MET A 1 6.45 47.79 -76.09
N ALA A 2 7.12 47.12 -75.16
CA ALA A 2 6.57 45.98 -74.43
C ALA A 2 7.13 46.00 -73.00
N ARG A 3 6.26 45.97 -71.99
CA ARG A 3 6.63 45.72 -70.60
C ARG A 3 5.57 44.83 -69.97
N THR A 4 6.02 43.67 -69.50
CA THR A 4 5.25 42.63 -68.84
C THR A 4 4.79 43.05 -67.45
N PRO A 5 3.64 42.56 -66.96
CA PRO A 5 3.23 42.75 -65.57
C PRO A 5 4.06 41.86 -64.64
N ALA A 6 4.45 42.40 -63.48
CA ALA A 6 5.16 41.65 -62.46
C ALA A 6 4.19 40.76 -61.65
N ALA A 7 4.53 39.48 -61.49
CA ALA A 7 3.79 38.57 -60.62
C ALA A 7 4.23 38.73 -59.16
N LEU A 8 3.30 39.07 -58.26
CA LEU A 8 3.53 39.01 -56.83
C LEU A 8 3.63 37.54 -56.38
N LEU A 9 4.80 37.12 -55.89
CA LEU A 9 4.89 35.88 -55.11
C LEU A 9 4.39 36.13 -53.69
N VAL A 10 3.26 35.51 -53.34
CA VAL A 10 2.80 35.40 -51.95
C VAL A 10 3.35 34.09 -51.38
N LEU A 11 4.30 34.19 -50.46
CA LEU A 11 4.83 33.05 -49.69
C LEU A 11 3.85 32.70 -48.55
N PRO A 12 3.35 31.47 -48.45
CA PRO A 12 2.56 31.04 -47.30
C PRO A 12 3.47 30.80 -46.09
N ALA A 13 3.26 31.55 -45.02
CA ALA A 13 3.95 31.32 -43.75
C ALA A 13 3.41 30.04 -43.09
N LEU A 14 4.17 28.94 -43.19
CA LEU A 14 3.81 27.67 -42.58
C LEU A 14 4.01 27.75 -41.05
N ALA A 15 2.93 28.00 -40.31
CA ALA A 15 2.95 28.01 -38.85
C ALA A 15 3.22 26.59 -38.31
N ALA A 16 4.47 26.31 -37.95
CA ALA A 16 4.86 25.05 -37.34
C ALA A 16 4.29 24.95 -35.91
N VAL A 17 3.14 24.29 -35.77
CA VAL A 17 2.60 23.91 -34.46
C VAL A 17 3.52 22.86 -33.84
N LEU A 18 4.41 23.30 -32.97
CA LEU A 18 5.31 22.44 -32.22
C LEU A 18 4.50 21.66 -31.18
N VAL A 19 4.04 20.46 -31.55
CA VAL A 19 3.43 19.52 -30.61
C VAL A 19 4.48 19.09 -29.60
N LEU A 20 4.45 19.69 -28.42
CA LEU A 20 5.17 19.21 -27.24
C LEU A 20 4.53 17.88 -26.81
N ALA A 21 4.93 16.81 -27.48
CA ALA A 21 4.71 15.45 -27.02
C ALA A 21 5.48 15.28 -25.70
N GLY A 22 4.78 15.54 -24.59
CA GLY A 22 5.33 15.35 -23.26
C GLY A 22 5.79 13.90 -23.12
N CYS A 23 7.10 13.71 -22.91
CA CYS A 23 7.68 12.41 -22.64
C CYS A 23 7.17 11.88 -21.29
N GLY A 24 5.98 11.29 -21.29
CA GLY A 24 5.55 10.41 -20.22
C GLY A 24 6.59 9.30 -20.10
N GLY A 25 7.30 9.27 -18.97
CA GLY A 25 8.36 8.29 -18.73
C GLY A 25 7.82 6.87 -18.93
N ARG A 26 8.54 6.04 -19.68
CA ARG A 26 8.15 4.64 -19.93
C ARG A 26 8.01 3.92 -18.58
N PRO A 27 6.87 3.26 -18.29
CA PRO A 27 6.71 2.48 -17.06
C PRO A 27 7.51 1.18 -17.14
N THR A 28 8.74 1.19 -16.62
CA THR A 28 9.58 0.00 -16.51
C THR A 28 9.08 -0.91 -15.38
N THR A 29 8.24 -1.88 -15.71
CA THR A 29 7.76 -2.89 -14.75
C THR A 29 8.77 -4.03 -14.58
N HIS A 30 9.24 -4.25 -13.36
CA HIS A 30 10.00 -5.47 -13.01
C HIS A 30 9.04 -6.59 -12.56
N HIS A 31 8.24 -7.09 -13.52
CA HIS A 31 7.28 -8.21 -13.39
C HIS A 31 5.93 -7.87 -12.71
N LYS A 32 4.80 -8.60 -12.89
CA LYS A 32 4.14 -9.32 -14.01
C LYS A 32 2.80 -9.87 -13.48
N PRO A 33 1.85 -10.31 -14.32
CA PRO A 33 0.86 -11.35 -13.96
C PRO A 33 1.50 -12.72 -13.56
N GLY A 34 2.26 -12.77 -12.46
CA GLY A 34 3.04 -13.93 -11.96
C GLY A 34 4.28 -14.31 -12.79
N THR A 35 5.42 -13.60 -12.64
CA THR A 35 6.79 -13.77 -13.29
C THR A 35 6.95 -13.50 -14.81
N SER A 36 8.04 -12.82 -15.24
CA SER A 36 8.40 -12.28 -16.61
C SER A 36 8.10 -10.76 -16.84
N HIS A 37 8.27 -10.14 -18.02
CA HIS A 37 8.11 -8.68 -18.22
C HIS A 37 7.02 -8.35 -19.26
N GLN A 38 5.77 -8.12 -18.82
CA GLN A 38 4.82 -7.41 -19.68
C GLN A 38 4.69 -5.98 -19.13
N GLU A 39 5.26 -5.02 -19.84
CA GLU A 39 5.08 -3.60 -19.51
C GLU A 39 3.59 -3.26 -19.52
N ALA A 40 3.19 -2.40 -18.58
CA ALA A 40 1.85 -1.85 -18.49
C ALA A 40 1.58 -0.92 -19.70
N THR A 41 1.16 -1.48 -20.83
CA THR A 41 0.86 -0.69 -22.04
C THR A 41 -0.54 -0.08 -21.94
N GLY A 42 -0.60 1.17 -21.49
CA GLY A 42 -1.82 1.96 -21.41
C GLY A 42 -1.54 3.33 -20.78
N SER A 43 -2.46 4.28 -20.92
CA SER A 43 -2.37 5.53 -20.17
C SER A 43 -2.57 5.24 -18.68
N SER A 44 -1.56 5.53 -17.86
CA SER A 44 -1.64 5.44 -16.40
C SER A 44 -2.27 6.67 -15.75
N GLY A 45 -2.90 7.56 -16.52
CA GLY A 45 -3.34 8.87 -16.04
C GLY A 45 -2.19 9.87 -15.88
N THR A 46 -2.53 11.12 -15.57
CA THR A 46 -1.56 12.23 -15.51
C THR A 46 -1.10 12.47 -14.08
N LEU A 47 0.20 12.35 -13.82
CA LEU A 47 0.77 12.68 -12.52
C LEU A 47 0.77 14.20 -12.27
N LEU A 48 0.00 14.64 -11.28
CA LEU A 48 -0.12 16.04 -10.91
C LEU A 48 1.06 16.49 -10.02
N PRO A 49 1.39 17.79 -9.98
CA PRO A 49 2.35 18.33 -9.00
C PRO A 49 1.75 18.36 -7.58
N ALA A 50 0.42 18.39 -7.47
CA ALA A 50 -0.31 18.35 -6.20
C ALA A 50 -0.04 17.05 -5.44
N ARG A 51 -0.09 17.16 -4.11
CA ARG A 51 0.02 16.06 -3.15
C ARG A 51 -1.16 16.10 -2.18
N ASP A 52 -1.48 14.95 -1.61
CA ASP A 52 -2.45 14.85 -0.51
C ASP A 52 -1.80 15.22 0.85
N GLU A 53 -2.58 15.13 1.92
CA GLU A 53 -2.14 15.48 3.28
C GLU A 53 -1.02 14.55 3.80
N GLY A 54 -0.93 13.32 3.26
CA GLY A 54 0.16 12.37 3.52
C GLY A 54 1.38 12.55 2.61
N GLY A 55 1.36 13.55 1.72
CA GLY A 55 2.44 13.82 0.76
C GLY A 55 2.42 12.94 -0.49
N HIS A 56 1.43 12.07 -0.70
CA HIS A 56 1.31 11.23 -1.89
C HIS A 56 0.94 12.07 -3.11
N ARG A 57 1.59 11.85 -4.26
CA ARG A 57 1.24 12.58 -5.50
C ARG A 57 -0.12 12.12 -6.03
N LEU A 58 -0.90 13.07 -6.57
CA LEU A 58 -2.16 12.79 -7.23
C LEU A 58 -1.94 12.33 -8.68
N ARG A 59 -2.81 11.43 -9.16
CA ARG A 59 -2.80 10.81 -10.48
C ARG A 59 -4.19 10.93 -11.11
N GLU A 60 -4.31 11.88 -12.02
CA GLU A 60 -5.56 12.30 -12.67
C GLU A 60 -6.04 11.26 -13.70
N LEU A 61 -7.33 10.88 -13.60
CA LEU A 61 -8.06 10.10 -14.60
C LEU A 61 -9.30 10.87 -15.08
N PRO A 62 -9.70 10.74 -16.35
CA PRO A 62 -11.00 11.21 -16.81
C PRO A 62 -12.13 10.58 -15.99
N ALA A 63 -13.13 11.37 -15.58
CA ALA A 63 -14.24 10.93 -14.71
C ALA A 63 -14.99 9.67 -15.22
N ALA A 64 -15.06 9.49 -16.55
CA ALA A 64 -15.67 8.31 -17.17
C ALA A 64 -14.86 7.01 -16.96
N ALA A 65 -13.56 7.12 -16.72
CA ALA A 65 -12.63 5.99 -16.50
C ALA A 65 -12.18 5.85 -15.03
N ALA A 66 -12.41 6.88 -14.21
CA ALA A 66 -12.00 6.89 -12.82
C ALA A 66 -12.71 5.80 -11.98
N PRO A 67 -12.01 5.20 -10.99
CA PRO A 67 -12.63 4.34 -10.00
C PRO A 67 -13.54 5.14 -9.05
N THR A 68 -14.44 4.46 -8.37
CA THR A 68 -15.26 5.04 -7.29
C THR A 68 -15.15 4.17 -6.02
N VAL A 69 -15.38 4.79 -4.86
CA VAL A 69 -15.50 4.11 -3.57
C VAL A 69 -16.66 4.69 -2.78
N ARG A 70 -17.41 3.81 -2.12
CA ARG A 70 -18.41 4.11 -1.08
C ARG A 70 -18.07 3.25 0.13
N ALA A 71 -18.42 3.72 1.32
CA ALA A 71 -18.19 3.02 2.58
C ALA A 71 -19.48 3.00 3.41
N GLU A 72 -19.78 1.85 4.01
CA GLU A 72 -20.85 1.67 4.98
C GLU A 72 -20.23 1.16 6.28
N ALA A 73 -20.39 1.91 7.37
CA ALA A 73 -19.98 1.44 8.70
C ALA A 73 -21.18 0.95 9.50
N ARG A 74 -20.97 -0.12 10.27
CA ARG A 74 -21.91 -0.64 11.27
C ARG A 74 -21.17 -0.80 12.59
N PRO A 75 -21.77 -0.47 13.74
CA PRO A 75 -21.14 -0.74 15.03
C PRO A 75 -20.78 -2.22 15.17
N ASP A 76 -19.60 -2.50 15.71
CA ASP A 76 -19.21 -3.86 16.12
C ASP A 76 -19.63 -4.12 17.58
N SER A 77 -19.95 -5.37 17.92
CA SER A 77 -20.41 -5.74 19.27
C SER A 77 -19.35 -5.64 20.34
N GLU A 78 -18.07 -5.81 19.97
CA GLU A 78 -16.90 -5.64 20.85
C GLU A 78 -16.44 -4.16 20.90
N GLY A 79 -17.17 -3.27 20.23
CA GLY A 79 -16.88 -1.85 20.12
C GLY A 79 -16.17 -1.48 18.81
N GLY A 80 -16.21 -0.21 18.43
CA GLY A 80 -15.71 0.25 17.13
C GLY A 80 -16.70 -0.04 15.99
N TRP A 81 -16.19 -0.19 14.78
CA TRP A 81 -16.99 -0.26 13.55
C TRP A 81 -16.46 -1.29 12.57
N ASN A 82 -17.37 -2.13 12.05
CA ASN A 82 -17.14 -2.90 10.84
C ASN A 82 -17.51 -2.05 9.63
N VAL A 83 -16.56 -1.87 8.71
CA VAL A 83 -16.71 -1.05 7.50
C VAL A 83 -16.65 -1.93 6.27
N HIS A 84 -17.68 -1.84 5.43
CA HIS A 84 -17.70 -2.42 4.09
C HIS A 84 -17.45 -1.36 3.03
N LEU A 85 -16.60 -1.66 2.05
CA LEU A 85 -16.33 -0.84 0.88
C LEU A 85 -17.00 -1.41 -0.35
N THR A 86 -17.80 -0.57 -1.01
CA THR A 86 -18.32 -0.84 -2.35
C THR A 86 -17.50 -0.01 -3.34
N VAL A 87 -16.81 -0.67 -4.26
CA VAL A 87 -15.95 -0.02 -5.26
C VAL A 87 -16.41 -0.32 -6.68
N GLU A 88 -16.31 0.65 -7.58
CA GLU A 88 -16.61 0.48 -9.01
C GLU A 88 -15.40 0.86 -9.85
N ARG A 89 -15.21 0.16 -10.98
CA ARG A 89 -14.04 0.28 -11.87
C ARG A 89 -12.70 0.20 -11.12
N PHE A 90 -12.69 -0.45 -9.95
CA PHE A 90 -11.53 -0.66 -9.12
C PHE A 90 -11.36 -2.14 -8.80
N ARG A 91 -10.11 -2.59 -8.73
CA ARG A 91 -9.72 -3.92 -8.29
C ARG A 91 -8.62 -3.78 -7.25
N PHE A 92 -8.84 -4.33 -6.07
CA PHE A 92 -7.77 -4.54 -5.11
C PHE A 92 -6.74 -5.49 -5.69
N THR A 93 -5.46 -5.11 -5.66
CA THR A 93 -4.34 -5.87 -6.23
C THR A 93 -3.23 -6.10 -5.21
N PRO A 94 -3.49 -6.83 -4.10
CA PRO A 94 -2.48 -7.18 -3.11
C PRO A 94 -1.27 -7.91 -3.69
N GLU A 95 -1.38 -8.51 -4.87
CA GLU A 95 -0.27 -9.17 -5.57
C GLU A 95 0.67 -8.20 -6.33
N SER A 96 0.27 -6.93 -6.46
CA SER A 96 0.84 -5.91 -7.36
C SER A 96 1.29 -4.63 -6.64
N THR A 97 1.22 -4.57 -5.30
CA THR A 97 1.67 -3.40 -4.52
C THR A 97 3.10 -2.99 -4.88
N GLY A 98 3.42 -1.70 -4.86
CA GLY A 98 4.68 -1.15 -5.36
C GLY A 98 4.88 -1.26 -6.88
N GLY A 99 3.94 -1.87 -7.60
CA GLY A 99 3.94 -2.00 -9.06
C GLY A 99 3.51 -0.72 -9.78
N ALA A 100 3.36 -0.79 -11.11
CA ALA A 100 2.97 0.37 -11.91
C ALA A 100 1.48 0.70 -11.76
N ALA A 101 1.15 2.00 -11.73
CA ALA A 101 -0.24 2.47 -11.70
C ALA A 101 -1.05 2.09 -12.94
N LEU A 102 -1.71 0.94 -12.88
CA LEU A 102 -2.73 0.51 -13.83
C LEU A 102 -4.08 1.14 -13.46
N PRO A 103 -4.78 1.83 -14.39
CA PRO A 103 -6.08 2.45 -14.12
C PRO A 103 -7.06 1.48 -13.47
N GLY A 104 -7.70 1.92 -12.39
CA GLY A 104 -8.66 1.10 -11.65
C GLY A 104 -8.04 -0.07 -10.87
N ARG A 105 -6.78 0.04 -10.45
CA ARG A 105 -6.10 -0.96 -9.59
C ARG A 105 -5.39 -0.30 -8.42
N GLY A 106 -5.03 -1.10 -7.42
CA GLY A 106 -4.26 -0.69 -6.25
C GLY A 106 -4.89 -1.14 -4.94
N HIS A 107 -4.95 -0.23 -3.98
CA HIS A 107 -5.44 -0.47 -2.62
C HIS A 107 -6.18 0.77 -2.07
N ALA A 108 -6.90 0.59 -0.97
CA ALA A 108 -7.46 1.71 -0.22
C ALA A 108 -6.50 2.09 0.94
N ARG A 109 -6.47 3.38 1.28
CA ARG A 109 -5.88 3.91 2.53
C ARG A 109 -7.01 4.40 3.41
N LEU A 110 -6.98 4.01 4.68
CA LEU A 110 -7.90 4.53 5.70
C LEU A 110 -7.24 5.67 6.46
N LEU A 111 -7.93 6.79 6.57
CA LEU A 111 -7.56 7.90 7.45
C LEU A 111 -8.64 8.04 8.52
N VAL A 112 -8.27 7.83 9.77
CA VAL A 112 -9.13 7.98 10.95
C VAL A 112 -8.86 9.36 11.55
N ASP A 113 -9.91 10.17 11.67
CA ASP A 113 -9.84 11.57 12.11
C ASP A 113 -8.78 12.40 11.38
N GLY A 114 -8.59 12.11 10.08
CA GLY A 114 -7.61 12.76 9.20
C GLY A 114 -6.19 12.20 9.28
N LYS A 115 -5.88 11.36 10.28
CA LYS A 115 -4.59 10.64 10.34
C LYS A 115 -4.69 9.33 9.58
N GLU A 116 -3.75 9.08 8.68
CA GLU A 116 -3.63 7.78 8.00
C GLU A 116 -3.28 6.65 8.97
N THR A 117 -3.93 5.48 8.82
CA THR A 117 -3.81 4.35 9.75
C THR A 117 -3.51 2.99 9.12
N THR A 118 -4.08 2.67 7.95
CA THR A 118 -3.86 1.34 7.35
C THR A 118 -4.05 1.29 5.83
N ARG A 119 -3.33 0.36 5.19
CA ARG A 119 -3.53 -0.10 3.81
C ARG A 119 -4.54 -1.24 3.81
N LEU A 120 -5.49 -1.19 2.89
CA LEU A 120 -6.56 -2.17 2.77
C LEU A 120 -6.63 -2.73 1.33
N TYR A 121 -6.52 -4.06 1.25
CA TYR A 121 -6.50 -4.83 -0.01
C TYR A 121 -7.78 -5.66 -0.24
N GLY A 122 -8.89 -5.26 0.38
CA GLY A 122 -10.17 -5.94 0.28
C GLY A 122 -11.31 -5.03 0.73
N PRO A 123 -12.56 -5.50 0.66
CA PRO A 123 -13.72 -4.66 0.93
C PRO A 123 -14.05 -4.50 2.43
N TRP A 124 -13.38 -5.20 3.35
CA TRP A 124 -13.72 -5.20 4.78
C TRP A 124 -12.60 -4.62 5.64
N ALA A 125 -12.94 -3.68 6.52
CA ALA A 125 -12.04 -3.14 7.53
C ALA A 125 -12.73 -3.01 8.90
N TYR A 126 -11.91 -3.00 9.95
CA TYR A 126 -12.31 -2.63 11.30
C TYR A 126 -11.74 -1.25 11.64
N VAL A 127 -12.53 -0.40 12.28
CA VAL A 127 -12.11 0.92 12.78
C VAL A 127 -12.35 0.97 14.29
N PRO A 128 -11.35 1.32 15.11
CA PRO A 128 -11.48 1.31 16.57
C PRO A 128 -12.50 2.35 17.08
N ALA A 129 -13.03 2.09 18.28
CA ALA A 129 -13.89 3.03 18.98
C ALA A 129 -13.21 4.40 19.22
N GLY A 130 -14.01 5.47 19.27
CA GLY A 130 -13.55 6.84 19.48
C GLY A 130 -13.25 7.63 18.20
N ALA A 131 -13.09 6.96 17.07
CA ALA A 131 -13.04 7.58 15.74
C ALA A 131 -14.32 8.38 15.45
N ARG A 132 -14.18 9.61 14.93
CA ARG A 132 -15.31 10.50 14.57
C ARG A 132 -15.52 10.61 13.07
N ALA A 133 -14.45 10.49 12.30
CA ALA A 133 -14.48 10.50 10.84
C ALA A 133 -13.56 9.41 10.27
N LEU A 134 -14.03 8.76 9.21
CA LEU A 134 -13.26 7.84 8.38
C LEU A 134 -13.22 8.36 6.96
N THR A 135 -12.02 8.65 6.45
CA THR A 135 -11.79 8.82 5.01
C THR A 135 -11.26 7.52 4.44
N VAL A 136 -11.85 7.08 3.33
CA VAL A 136 -11.36 5.94 2.54
C VAL A 136 -10.91 6.48 1.20
N ARG A 137 -9.60 6.43 0.93
CA ARG A 137 -8.97 6.99 -0.29
C ARG A 137 -8.43 5.87 -1.17
N LEU A 138 -8.62 5.95 -2.49
CA LEU A 138 -8.08 4.96 -3.43
C LEU A 138 -6.70 5.37 -3.95
N HIS A 139 -5.74 4.47 -3.78
CA HIS A 139 -4.37 4.60 -4.28
C HIS A 139 -4.12 3.58 -5.39
N ALA A 140 -3.22 3.94 -6.29
CA ALA A 140 -2.64 3.03 -7.28
C ALA A 140 -1.61 2.09 -6.64
N ASP A 141 -1.20 1.06 -7.40
CA ASP A 141 -0.11 0.15 -7.00
C ASP A 141 1.21 0.92 -6.71
N ASP A 142 1.48 2.04 -7.39
CA ASP A 142 2.68 2.88 -7.19
C ASP A 142 2.55 3.91 -6.03
N HIS A 143 1.57 3.70 -5.14
CA HIS A 143 1.20 4.56 -4.01
C HIS A 143 0.66 5.97 -4.37
N THR A 144 0.52 6.31 -5.66
CA THR A 144 -0.11 7.60 -6.06
C THR A 144 -1.62 7.57 -5.84
N VAL A 145 -2.18 8.73 -5.46
CA VAL A 145 -3.61 8.88 -5.16
C VAL A 145 -4.38 9.01 -6.46
N TRP A 146 -5.36 8.14 -6.72
CA TRP A 146 -6.27 8.33 -7.86
C TRP A 146 -7.04 9.63 -7.69
N ALA A 147 -7.13 10.44 -8.73
CA ALA A 147 -7.77 11.75 -8.69
C ALA A 147 -8.66 12.02 -9.91
N VAL A 148 -9.65 12.88 -9.72
CA VAL A 148 -10.52 13.44 -10.77
C VAL A 148 -10.66 14.93 -10.53
N ALA A 149 -10.44 15.73 -11.57
CA ALA A 149 -10.38 17.19 -11.51
C ALA A 149 -9.48 17.70 -10.37
N GLY A 150 -8.32 17.05 -10.16
CA GLY A 150 -7.38 17.37 -9.09
C GLY A 150 -7.84 17.03 -7.67
N THR A 151 -8.98 16.37 -7.51
CA THR A 151 -9.52 15.95 -6.20
C THR A 151 -9.28 14.45 -5.99
N PRO A 152 -8.79 13.99 -4.82
CA PRO A 152 -8.66 12.57 -4.50
C PRO A 152 -9.97 11.78 -4.68
N VAL A 153 -9.88 10.60 -5.28
CA VAL A 153 -10.95 9.60 -5.30
C VAL A 153 -11.05 9.01 -3.89
N GLN A 154 -12.00 9.53 -3.13
CA GLN A 154 -12.23 9.12 -1.75
C GLN A 154 -13.70 9.22 -1.38
N THR A 155 -14.06 8.59 -0.26
CA THR A 155 -15.32 8.83 0.45
C THR A 155 -15.01 9.16 1.91
N VAL A 156 -15.88 9.96 2.55
CA VAL A 156 -15.75 10.36 3.95
C VAL A 156 -17.05 10.01 4.66
N LEU A 157 -16.93 9.27 5.76
CA LEU A 157 -18.03 8.85 6.60
C LEU A 157 -17.85 9.46 8.00
N ARG A 158 -18.92 10.05 8.55
CA ARG A 158 -18.97 10.38 9.98
C ARG A 158 -19.38 9.16 10.78
N LEU A 159 -18.68 8.94 11.89
CA LEU A 159 -18.85 7.83 12.80
C LEU A 159 -19.52 8.34 14.08
N ASP A 160 -20.75 8.82 13.93
CA ASP A 160 -21.54 9.41 15.00
C ASP A 160 -22.42 8.34 15.70
N GLY A 161 -22.48 8.38 17.03
CA GLY A 161 -23.64 7.90 17.82
C GLY A 161 -23.82 6.39 18.04
N THR A 162 -23.16 5.86 19.09
CA THR A 162 -23.57 4.73 19.96
C THR A 162 -24.00 3.38 19.35
N PRO A 163 -23.40 2.24 19.77
CA PRO A 163 -23.99 0.91 19.54
C PRO A 163 -25.39 0.84 20.17
N ASN A 164 -26.38 0.32 19.44
CA ASN A 164 -27.72 0.05 19.97
C ASN A 164 -27.65 -1.13 20.97
N PRO A 165 -27.91 -0.94 22.27
CA PRO A 165 -27.78 -1.99 23.27
C PRO A 165 -29.07 -2.83 23.36
N SER A 166 -29.56 -3.36 22.23
CA SER A 166 -30.72 -4.27 22.18
C SER A 166 -30.81 -5.06 20.86
N ALA A 167 -30.06 -6.15 20.77
CA ALA A 167 -30.43 -7.37 20.04
C ALA A 167 -29.82 -8.57 20.81
N PRO A 168 -30.54 -9.68 21.01
CA PRO A 168 -30.13 -10.71 21.96
C PRO A 168 -28.97 -11.56 21.42
N ALA A 169 -27.95 -11.76 22.25
CA ALA A 169 -26.90 -12.74 21.99
C ALA A 169 -27.46 -14.17 22.10
N PRO A 170 -27.08 -15.11 21.22
CA PRO A 170 -27.34 -16.53 21.45
C PRO A 170 -26.51 -17.02 22.63
N SER A 171 -27.18 -17.65 23.61
CA SER A 171 -26.58 -18.05 24.88
C SER A 171 -25.46 -19.10 24.71
N ALA A 172 -24.23 -18.74 25.04
CA ALA A 172 -23.18 -19.70 25.38
C ALA A 172 -23.28 -20.05 26.89
N PRO A 173 -23.17 -21.33 27.29
CA PRO A 173 -23.27 -21.72 28.69
C PRO A 173 -22.05 -21.31 29.53
N ALA A 174 -22.31 -21.02 30.80
CA ALA A 174 -21.35 -20.54 31.80
C ALA A 174 -20.30 -21.62 32.21
N PRO A 175 -19.16 -21.23 32.83
CA PRO A 175 -18.01 -22.12 33.02
C PRO A 175 -18.15 -23.05 34.23
N ALA A 176 -17.39 -24.15 34.20
CA ALA A 176 -17.17 -25.02 35.35
C ALA A 176 -15.68 -25.09 35.72
N THR A 177 -15.39 -24.76 36.98
CA THR A 177 -14.15 -25.05 37.72
C THR A 177 -14.54 -25.36 39.17
N PRO A 178 -13.69 -26.01 40.00
CA PRO A 178 -12.31 -26.43 39.76
C PRO A 178 -12.02 -27.91 40.01
N ALA A 179 -10.85 -28.39 39.58
CA ALA A 179 -10.18 -29.55 40.19
C ALA A 179 -8.65 -29.46 40.00
N THR A 180 -7.91 -29.47 41.11
CA THR A 180 -6.45 -29.68 41.16
C THR A 180 -6.22 -31.15 41.51
N PRO A 181 -5.29 -31.86 40.85
CA PRO A 181 -4.11 -32.31 41.60
C PRO A 181 -2.79 -32.44 40.81
N ALA A 182 -1.70 -32.48 41.61
CA ALA A 182 -0.40 -33.11 41.36
C ALA A 182 0.58 -32.48 40.35
N SER A 183 1.72 -32.05 40.90
CA SER A 183 2.95 -31.73 40.17
C SER A 183 3.66 -32.98 39.63
N PRO A 184 4.26 -32.93 38.42
CA PRO A 184 5.32 -33.85 38.03
C PRO A 184 6.73 -33.27 38.33
N THR A 185 7.65 -34.19 38.60
CA THR A 185 9.09 -33.99 38.88
C THR A 185 9.83 -33.24 37.76
N PRO A 186 10.92 -32.48 38.05
CA PRO A 186 11.70 -31.79 37.02
C PRO A 186 12.31 -32.76 36.00
N ALA A 187 11.95 -32.60 34.73
CA ALA A 187 12.63 -33.26 33.62
C ALA A 187 13.94 -32.53 33.28
N ARG A 188 14.99 -33.31 33.02
CA ARG A 188 16.34 -32.88 32.64
C ARG A 188 16.31 -32.01 31.37
N PRO A 189 17.17 -30.99 31.22
CA PRO A 189 17.27 -30.24 29.97
C PRO A 189 17.75 -31.17 28.83
N THR A 190 16.85 -31.46 27.89
CA THR A 190 17.20 -32.02 26.58
C THR A 190 17.67 -30.89 25.67
N ASP A 191 18.72 -31.15 24.89
CA ASP A 191 19.37 -30.21 23.98
C ASP A 191 18.38 -29.26 23.28
N ALA A 192 18.54 -27.97 23.56
CA ALA A 192 18.01 -26.92 22.70
C ALA A 192 18.81 -26.96 21.39
N ARG A 193 18.30 -27.72 20.41
CA ARG A 193 18.72 -27.61 19.01
C ARG A 193 18.82 -26.11 18.68
N PRO A 194 19.96 -25.63 18.14
CA PRO A 194 20.10 -24.21 17.79
C PRO A 194 18.88 -23.78 16.98
N PRO A 195 18.27 -22.61 17.29
CA PRO A 195 17.12 -22.15 16.52
C PRO A 195 17.54 -22.11 15.06
N ASP A 196 16.73 -22.74 14.21
CA ASP A 196 16.93 -22.76 12.77
C ASP A 196 17.23 -21.30 12.33
N PRO A 197 18.42 -21.02 11.75
CA PRO A 197 18.97 -19.66 11.67
C PRO A 197 18.07 -18.71 10.87
N GLY A 198 17.11 -19.27 10.14
CA GLY A 198 16.16 -18.53 9.34
C GLY A 198 16.83 -17.92 8.12
N ARG A 199 16.03 -17.23 7.33
CA ARG A 199 16.53 -16.50 6.18
C ARG A 199 16.99 -15.12 6.62
N THR A 200 18.24 -14.76 6.33
CA THR A 200 18.72 -13.38 6.53
C THR A 200 18.74 -12.63 5.21
N VAL A 201 18.22 -11.40 5.22
CA VAL A 201 18.16 -10.49 4.07
C VAL A 201 18.84 -9.20 4.49
N THR A 202 19.88 -8.77 3.75
CA THR A 202 20.56 -7.49 3.99
C THR A 202 20.12 -6.47 2.95
N LEU A 203 19.75 -5.27 3.42
CA LEU A 203 19.24 -4.16 2.63
C LEU A 203 19.96 -2.86 3.03
N THR A 204 20.25 -2.01 2.06
CA THR A 204 20.88 -0.70 2.26
C THR A 204 20.08 0.38 1.54
N VAL A 205 19.76 1.48 2.22
CA VAL A 205 19.14 2.68 1.65
C VAL A 205 20.21 3.76 1.47
N THR A 206 20.24 4.40 0.31
CA THR A 206 21.09 5.57 0.03
C THR A 206 20.37 6.48 -0.95
N GLY A 207 20.12 7.74 -0.57
CA GLY A 207 19.26 8.63 -1.31
C GLY A 207 17.85 8.04 -1.44
N THR A 208 17.32 7.96 -2.66
CA THR A 208 16.05 7.27 -2.96
C THR A 208 16.25 5.85 -3.47
N THR A 209 17.45 5.27 -3.28
CA THR A 209 17.85 3.99 -3.86
C THR A 209 17.97 2.93 -2.76
N VAL A 210 17.42 1.74 -3.04
CA VAL A 210 17.59 0.54 -2.19
C VAL A 210 18.53 -0.45 -2.90
N SER A 211 19.44 -1.07 -2.14
CA SER A 211 20.35 -2.11 -2.59
C SER A 211 20.25 -3.36 -1.69
N PRO A 212 20.05 -4.58 -2.22
CA PRO A 212 19.68 -4.86 -3.62
C PRO A 212 18.37 -4.17 -4.02
N PRO A 213 18.10 -3.97 -5.33
CA PRO A 213 16.85 -3.38 -5.78
C PRO A 213 15.62 -4.11 -5.21
N PRO A 214 14.51 -3.39 -4.92
CA PRO A 214 13.33 -3.99 -4.32
C PRO A 214 12.81 -5.17 -5.14
N SER A 215 12.67 -6.30 -4.46
CA SER A 215 12.36 -7.58 -5.09
C SER A 215 11.55 -8.46 -4.13
N ARG A 216 11.00 -9.54 -4.66
CA ARG A 216 10.12 -10.46 -3.96
C ARG A 216 10.89 -11.63 -3.36
N ILE A 217 10.67 -11.89 -2.07
CA ILE A 217 11.31 -12.95 -1.30
C ILE A 217 10.23 -13.96 -0.93
N GLU A 218 10.31 -15.14 -1.54
CA GLU A 218 9.39 -16.23 -1.26
C GLU A 218 9.82 -16.97 0.02
N LEU A 219 8.86 -17.16 0.93
CA LEU A 219 9.04 -17.74 2.26
C LEU A 219 7.92 -18.76 2.50
N LYS A 220 8.18 -19.75 3.34
CA LYS A 220 7.14 -20.67 3.83
C LYS A 220 6.44 -20.08 5.04
N LYS A 221 5.14 -20.35 5.20
CA LYS A 221 4.42 -20.06 6.44
C LYS A 221 5.14 -20.70 7.64
N GLY A 222 5.44 -19.89 8.66
CA GLY A 222 6.20 -20.29 9.85
C GLY A 222 7.73 -20.20 9.72
N GLU A 223 8.25 -19.78 8.56
CA GLU A 223 9.69 -19.51 8.39
C GLU A 223 10.13 -18.31 9.24
N ARG A 224 11.37 -18.33 9.74
CA ARG A 224 11.97 -17.20 10.46
C ARG A 224 12.73 -16.32 9.48
N LEU A 225 12.41 -15.04 9.43
CA LEU A 225 13.05 -14.03 8.61
C LEU A 225 13.78 -13.01 9.49
N THR A 226 15.02 -12.70 9.12
CA THR A 226 15.85 -11.64 9.72
C THR A 226 16.16 -10.59 8.66
N LEU A 227 15.60 -9.40 8.83
CA LEU A 227 15.85 -8.21 8.00
C LEU A 227 16.98 -7.41 8.65
N ARG A 228 18.12 -7.27 7.97
CA ARG A 228 19.25 -6.42 8.39
C ARG A 228 19.30 -5.19 7.47
N VAL A 229 18.94 -4.03 7.99
CA VAL A 229 18.73 -2.81 7.20
C VAL A 229 19.71 -1.73 7.65
N THR A 230 20.40 -1.11 6.70
CA THR A 230 21.24 0.08 6.93
C THR A 230 20.65 1.25 6.14
N SER A 231 20.49 2.42 6.77
CA SER A 231 19.94 3.62 6.11
C SER A 231 20.96 4.76 6.15
N ASP A 232 20.97 5.62 5.13
CA ASP A 232 21.78 6.85 5.11
C ASP A 232 21.17 7.99 5.97
N ARG A 233 19.94 7.81 6.43
CA ARG A 233 19.13 8.77 7.20
C ARG A 233 18.41 8.12 8.37
N ALA A 234 17.91 8.96 9.27
CA ALA A 234 16.91 8.53 10.26
C ALA A 234 15.60 8.21 9.55
N ASP A 235 14.98 7.08 9.90
CA ASP A 235 13.68 6.62 9.40
C ASP A 235 13.16 5.49 10.31
N THR A 236 12.04 4.85 9.97
CA THR A 236 11.54 3.63 10.64
C THR A 236 11.35 2.52 9.62
N LEU A 237 11.98 1.37 9.83
CA LEU A 237 11.68 0.14 9.09
C LEU A 237 10.28 -0.35 9.51
N HIS A 238 9.37 -0.56 8.56
CA HIS A 238 8.03 -1.09 8.80
C HIS A 238 7.78 -2.36 7.97
N VAL A 239 7.24 -3.42 8.59
CA VAL A 239 6.77 -4.64 7.90
C VAL A 239 5.25 -4.70 7.95
N HIS A 240 4.61 -4.38 6.82
CA HIS A 240 3.17 -4.31 6.69
C HIS A 240 2.51 -5.66 6.98
N GLY A 241 1.37 -5.63 7.65
CA GLY A 241 0.62 -6.85 8.00
C GLY A 241 1.27 -7.74 9.06
N TYR A 242 2.39 -7.33 9.67
CA TYR A 242 2.98 -7.94 10.87
C TYR A 242 3.09 -6.97 12.05
N ASP A 243 2.75 -5.70 11.87
CA ASP A 243 2.80 -4.64 12.87
C ASP A 243 4.18 -4.55 13.55
N ARG A 244 5.23 -4.65 12.72
CA ARG A 244 6.63 -4.65 13.15
C ARG A 244 7.33 -3.39 12.66
N GLU A 245 7.75 -2.57 13.61
CA GLU A 245 8.54 -1.37 13.40
C GLU A 245 9.91 -1.45 14.07
N LEU A 246 10.91 -0.82 13.47
CA LEU A 246 12.25 -0.65 14.05
C LEU A 246 12.86 0.70 13.62
N PRO A 247 13.20 1.60 14.54
CA PRO A 247 13.91 2.83 14.21
C PRO A 247 15.26 2.54 13.53
N LEU A 248 15.55 3.28 12.46
CA LEU A 248 16.80 3.24 11.71
C LEU A 248 17.61 4.50 12.05
N ALA A 249 18.86 4.31 12.49
CA ALA A 249 19.80 5.40 12.69
C ALA A 249 20.75 5.52 11.48
N PRO A 250 21.13 6.74 11.04
CA PRO A 250 22.06 6.94 9.93
C PRO A 250 23.34 6.11 10.05
N GLY A 251 23.70 5.41 8.97
CA GLY A 251 24.91 4.59 8.86
C GLY A 251 24.96 3.34 9.74
N THR A 252 23.96 3.10 10.60
CA THR A 252 23.98 2.02 11.60
C THR A 252 23.11 0.84 11.14
N PRO A 253 23.68 -0.37 10.97
CA PRO A 253 22.87 -1.55 10.63
C PRO A 253 21.93 -1.96 11.76
N ALA A 254 20.62 -1.85 11.53
CA ALA A 254 19.57 -2.32 12.41
C ALA A 254 19.12 -3.74 12.00
N THR A 255 18.57 -4.53 12.93
CA THR A 255 18.13 -5.91 12.65
C THR A 255 16.76 -6.19 13.25
N LEU A 256 15.82 -6.65 12.43
CA LEU A 256 14.47 -7.06 12.82
C LEU A 256 14.25 -8.54 12.47
N THR A 257 13.87 -9.35 13.45
CA THR A 257 13.54 -10.77 13.24
C THR A 257 12.06 -11.01 13.48
N LEU A 258 11.40 -11.71 12.56
CA LEU A 258 10.01 -12.16 12.69
C LEU A 258 9.84 -13.61 12.24
N THR A 259 8.76 -14.24 12.69
CA THR A 259 8.23 -15.48 12.09
C THR A 259 7.12 -15.08 11.12
N VAL A 260 7.18 -15.56 9.87
CA VAL A 260 6.15 -15.24 8.87
C VAL A 260 4.99 -16.24 8.91
N ASP A 261 4.08 -16.07 9.87
CA ASP A 261 2.96 -16.99 10.15
C ASP A 261 1.66 -16.68 9.37
N ARG A 262 1.59 -15.53 8.67
CA ARG A 262 0.47 -15.09 7.83
C ARG A 262 0.81 -15.32 6.35
N THR A 263 -0.06 -16.02 5.61
CA THR A 263 0.06 -16.18 4.15
C THR A 263 -0.36 -14.90 3.43
N GLY A 264 0.36 -14.50 2.37
CA GLY A 264 0.05 -13.29 1.61
C GLY A 264 1.27 -12.63 0.96
N LEU A 265 1.07 -11.42 0.41
CA LEU A 265 2.15 -10.48 0.08
C LEU A 265 2.23 -9.43 1.18
N PHE A 266 3.43 -9.16 1.69
CA PHE A 266 3.69 -8.17 2.72
C PHE A 266 4.83 -7.26 2.29
N GLU A 267 4.65 -5.96 2.43
CA GLU A 267 5.69 -4.99 2.08
C GLU A 267 6.59 -4.69 3.29
N VAL A 268 7.88 -4.58 3.01
CA VAL A 268 8.88 -4.06 3.93
C VAL A 268 9.32 -2.71 3.37
N GLU A 269 9.17 -1.64 4.12
CA GLU A 269 9.47 -0.28 3.65
C GLU A 269 10.11 0.59 4.75
N THR A 270 10.56 1.78 4.37
CA THR A 270 10.77 2.89 5.28
C THR A 270 9.48 3.68 5.46
N HIS A 271 9.06 3.92 6.69
CA HIS A 271 7.77 4.55 7.03
C HIS A 271 7.75 6.05 6.67
N GLU A 272 8.81 6.80 7.04
CA GLU A 272 8.81 8.26 6.85
C GLU A 272 9.12 8.66 5.40
N SER A 273 10.07 7.97 4.75
CA SER A 273 10.42 8.24 3.35
C SER A 273 9.64 7.42 2.31
N GLY A 274 8.83 6.44 2.73
CA GLY A 274 7.96 5.64 1.86
C GLY A 274 8.70 4.76 0.84
N LEU A 275 9.97 4.41 1.09
CA LEU A 275 10.78 3.61 0.17
C LEU A 275 10.50 2.12 0.41
N LEU A 276 9.89 1.46 -0.58
CA LEU A 276 9.77 0.00 -0.60
C LEU A 276 11.16 -0.63 -0.61
N LEU A 277 11.46 -1.47 0.38
CA LEU A 277 12.72 -2.19 0.52
C LEU A 277 12.65 -3.57 -0.14
N THR A 278 11.60 -4.34 0.14
CA THR A 278 11.37 -5.69 -0.40
C THR A 278 9.92 -6.11 -0.18
N GLN A 279 9.48 -7.19 -0.83
CA GLN A 279 8.18 -7.80 -0.59
C GLN A 279 8.33 -9.25 -0.18
N LEU A 280 7.62 -9.67 0.87
CA LEU A 280 7.60 -11.04 1.36
C LEU A 280 6.38 -11.75 0.77
N VAL A 281 6.57 -12.84 0.03
CA VAL A 281 5.48 -13.75 -0.34
C VAL A 281 5.55 -14.97 0.55
N VAL A 282 4.53 -15.13 1.38
CA VAL A 282 4.43 -16.23 2.34
C VAL A 282 3.38 -17.22 1.85
N ARG A 283 3.77 -18.49 1.68
CA ARG A 283 2.92 -19.59 1.21
C ARG A 283 2.90 -20.77 2.18
#